data_AF-S9QRB7-F1
#
_entry.id   AF-S9QRB7-F1
#
_cell.length_a   1.000
_cell.length_b   1.000
_cell.length_c   1.000
_cell.angle_alpha   90.00
_cell.angle_beta   90.00
_cell.angle_gamma   90.00
#
_symmetry.space_group_name_H-M   'P 1'
#
loop_
_entity.id
_entity.type
_entity.pdbx_description
1 polymer ?
#
loop_
_entity_poly.entity_id
_entity_poly.type
_entity_poly.pdbx_seq_one_letter_code
_entity_poly.pdbx_strand_id
1 'polypeptide(L)'
;MESDLNPLRRAFFRFAERGARLSARYHRARLLGAQHLPAAGPILLVGNHGLWGYETPAFFHLLHRATGRYPLGLAERGFFKIPLVKTLLPWLGGVEGTRQKALEALGGGHLVVCYPGGAWETFKKPRHHYTLRWEETLGFARLAAQARVPLVPFAGFGVDGAFVCPEDERWSVALAPGEKYRVPLGMPLPLPVKMTFALGRPLPPPAPEACESELKRFRDRVATQVRHLLIRACHA
;
A
#
# COMPACT_ATOMS: atom_id res chain seq x y z
N MET A 1 -12.08 -3.58 -16.48
CA MET A 1 -11.87 -2.27 -15.84
C MET A 1 -11.54 -1.16 -16.83
N GLU A 2 -10.67 -1.36 -17.84
CA GLU A 2 -10.39 -0.31 -18.84
C GLU A 2 -11.52 -0.13 -19.88
N SER A 3 -12.25 -1.20 -20.23
CA SER A 3 -13.34 -1.21 -21.23
C SER A 3 -14.49 -0.25 -20.91
N ASP A 4 -14.80 -0.06 -19.64
CA ASP A 4 -16.03 0.61 -19.17
C ASP A 4 -15.78 2.08 -18.77
N LEU A 5 -14.57 2.59 -19.02
CA LEU A 5 -14.18 3.94 -18.69
C LEU A 5 -14.57 4.91 -19.80
N ASN A 6 -15.10 6.09 -19.43
CA ASN A 6 -15.25 7.18 -20.38
C ASN A 6 -13.86 7.57 -20.98
N PRO A 7 -13.82 8.22 -22.17
CA PRO A 7 -12.56 8.46 -22.87
C PRO A 7 -11.51 9.21 -22.04
N LEU A 8 -11.95 10.19 -21.25
CA LEU A 8 -11.09 10.99 -20.37
C LEU A 8 -10.43 10.12 -19.29
N ARG A 9 -11.23 9.33 -18.56
CA ARG A 9 -10.75 8.45 -17.50
C ARG A 9 -9.79 7.39 -18.05
N ARG A 10 -10.06 6.88 -19.25
CA ARG A 10 -9.17 5.95 -19.96
C ARG A 10 -7.84 6.59 -20.33
N ALA A 11 -7.85 7.81 -20.87
CA ALA A 11 -6.64 8.55 -21.19
C ALA A 11 -5.79 8.82 -19.93
N PHE A 12 -6.44 9.26 -18.84
CA PHE A 12 -5.79 9.49 -17.56
C PHE A 12 -5.17 8.21 -16.99
N PHE A 13 -5.90 7.11 -17.01
CA PHE A 13 -5.41 5.82 -16.56
C PHE A 13 -4.18 5.36 -17.34
N ARG A 14 -4.21 5.44 -18.67
CA ARG A 14 -3.04 5.09 -19.51
C ARG A 14 -1.83 5.99 -19.25
N PHE A 15 -2.06 7.28 -19.00
CA PHE A 15 -0.99 8.20 -18.61
C PHE A 15 -0.37 7.78 -17.27
N ALA A 16 -1.21 7.51 -16.26
CA ALA A 16 -0.75 7.06 -14.96
C ALA A 16 -0.01 5.72 -15.02
N GLU A 17 -0.51 4.75 -15.80
CA GLU A 17 0.14 3.45 -15.98
C GLU A 17 1.50 3.58 -16.68
N ARG A 18 1.63 4.49 -17.66
CA ARG A 18 2.94 4.82 -18.25
C ARG A 18 3.88 5.40 -17.19
N GLY A 19 3.40 6.30 -16.35
CA GLY A 19 4.15 6.85 -15.22
C GLY A 19 4.59 5.77 -14.22
N ALA A 20 3.68 4.85 -13.86
CA ALA A 20 3.94 3.73 -12.98
C ALA A 20 5.01 2.78 -13.54
N ARG A 21 4.94 2.46 -14.84
CA ARG A 21 5.96 1.68 -15.56
C ARG A 21 7.31 2.38 -15.59
N LEU A 22 7.34 3.68 -15.84
CA LEU A 22 8.57 4.48 -15.84
C LEU A 22 9.19 4.54 -14.44
N SER A 23 8.37 4.74 -13.41
CA SER A 23 8.80 4.68 -12.00
C SER A 23 9.41 3.31 -11.67
N ALA A 24 8.73 2.21 -12.02
CA ALA A 24 9.25 0.87 -11.86
C ALA A 24 10.60 0.68 -12.58
N ARG A 25 10.78 1.24 -13.77
CA ARG A 25 12.07 1.18 -14.49
C ARG A 25 13.15 2.02 -13.82
N TYR A 26 12.84 3.27 -13.44
CA TYR A 26 13.76 4.19 -12.79
C TYR A 26 14.31 3.63 -11.48
N HIS A 27 13.43 3.00 -10.69
CA HIS A 27 13.79 2.33 -9.45
C HIS A 27 14.26 0.88 -9.63
N ARG A 28 14.40 0.39 -10.87
CA ARG A 28 14.74 -1.01 -11.17
C ARG A 28 13.92 -1.99 -10.32
N ALA A 29 12.63 -1.69 -10.19
CA ALA A 29 11.75 -2.31 -9.23
C ALA A 29 11.55 -3.80 -9.53
N ARG A 30 11.60 -4.64 -8.48
CA ARG A 30 11.45 -6.09 -8.59
C ARG A 30 10.30 -6.58 -7.73
N LEU A 31 9.61 -7.61 -8.22
CA LEU A 31 8.61 -8.35 -7.46
C LEU A 31 9.09 -9.78 -7.26
N LEU A 32 9.24 -10.19 -6.01
CA LEU A 32 9.61 -11.53 -5.60
C LEU A 32 8.39 -12.24 -5.02
N GLY A 33 8.25 -13.54 -5.27
CA GLY A 33 7.15 -14.33 -4.71
C GLY A 33 5.81 -14.12 -5.40
N ALA A 34 5.78 -13.67 -6.68
CA ALA A 34 4.56 -13.49 -7.45
C ALA A 34 3.68 -14.76 -7.51
N GLN A 35 4.30 -15.95 -7.47
CA GLN A 35 3.63 -17.24 -7.41
C GLN A 35 2.77 -17.45 -6.15
N HIS A 36 2.93 -16.62 -5.12
CA HIS A 36 2.11 -16.67 -3.91
C HIS A 36 0.76 -15.94 -4.09
N LEU A 37 0.55 -15.21 -5.18
CA LEU A 37 -0.74 -14.56 -5.45
C LEU A 37 -1.70 -15.58 -6.07
N PRO A 38 -2.90 -15.77 -5.48
CA PRO A 38 -3.96 -16.54 -6.13
C PRO A 38 -4.27 -16.00 -7.54
N ALA A 39 -4.42 -16.92 -8.49
CA ALA A 39 -4.70 -16.59 -9.89
C ALA A 39 -6.04 -15.84 -10.07
N ALA A 40 -7.01 -16.14 -9.22
CA ALA A 40 -8.33 -15.51 -9.19
C ALA A 40 -8.83 -15.34 -7.76
N GLY A 41 -9.92 -14.59 -7.60
CA GLY A 41 -10.57 -14.36 -6.32
C GLY A 41 -9.94 -13.24 -5.48
N PRO A 42 -10.63 -12.82 -4.42
CA PRO A 42 -10.20 -11.69 -3.61
C PRO A 42 -9.00 -12.02 -2.73
N ILE A 43 -8.13 -11.03 -2.57
CA ILE A 43 -6.88 -11.16 -1.80
C ILE A 43 -6.65 -9.86 -1.05
N LEU A 44 -6.28 -9.96 0.23
CA LEU A 44 -5.81 -8.82 1.00
C LEU A 44 -4.28 -8.85 1.12
N LEU A 45 -3.59 -7.90 0.50
CA LEU A 45 -2.16 -7.70 0.66
C LEU A 45 -1.89 -6.73 1.81
N VAL A 46 -1.01 -7.11 2.72
CA VAL A 46 -0.67 -6.29 3.90
C VAL A 46 0.83 -6.16 4.06
N GLY A 47 1.32 -4.92 4.17
CA GLY A 47 2.75 -4.65 4.18
C GLY A 47 3.10 -3.25 4.63
N ASN A 48 4.41 -2.96 4.63
CA ASN A 48 4.92 -1.64 4.99
C ASN A 48 4.67 -0.63 3.87
N HIS A 49 4.49 0.63 4.27
CA HIS A 49 4.38 1.77 3.36
C HIS A 49 5.70 2.52 3.23
N GLY A 50 5.99 3.06 2.06
CA GLY A 50 7.06 4.03 1.86
C GLY A 50 6.63 5.46 2.21
N LEU A 51 7.59 6.39 2.16
CA LEU A 51 7.34 7.82 2.32
C LEU A 51 6.32 8.31 1.28
N TRP A 52 5.26 8.96 1.77
CA TRP A 52 4.16 9.55 0.98
C TRP A 52 3.45 8.57 0.03
N GLY A 53 3.66 7.26 0.20
CA GLY A 53 3.16 6.25 -0.70
C GLY A 53 3.70 6.32 -2.13
N TYR A 54 4.86 6.96 -2.32
CA TYR A 54 5.49 7.16 -3.62
C TYR A 54 5.83 5.85 -4.34
N GLU A 55 6.05 4.77 -3.61
CA GLU A 55 6.33 3.44 -4.17
C GLU A 55 5.10 2.78 -4.79
N THR A 56 3.89 3.21 -4.41
CA THR A 56 2.61 2.55 -4.74
C THR A 56 2.42 2.37 -6.24
N PRO A 57 2.66 3.36 -7.13
CA PRO A 57 2.51 3.18 -8.57
C PRO A 57 3.42 2.08 -9.12
N ALA A 58 4.70 2.07 -8.74
CA ALA A 58 5.65 1.05 -9.20
C ALA A 58 5.23 -0.34 -8.70
N PHE A 59 4.80 -0.46 -7.45
CA PHE A 59 4.31 -1.71 -6.90
C PHE A 59 3.05 -2.20 -7.62
N PHE A 60 2.10 -1.30 -7.87
CA PHE A 60 0.83 -1.61 -8.53
C PHE A 60 1.04 -2.07 -9.97
N HIS A 61 1.96 -1.41 -10.69
CA HIS A 61 2.39 -1.86 -12.02
C HIS A 61 2.95 -3.28 -12.00
N LEU A 62 3.80 -3.62 -11.01
CA LEU A 62 4.36 -4.96 -10.88
C LEU A 62 3.30 -6.02 -10.55
N LEU A 63 2.36 -5.71 -9.65
CA LEU A 63 1.23 -6.58 -9.33
C LEU A 63 0.33 -6.82 -10.55
N HIS A 64 0.00 -5.76 -11.28
CA HIS A 64 -0.78 -5.84 -12.51
C HIS A 64 -0.07 -6.69 -13.56
N ARG A 65 1.23 -6.47 -13.78
CA ARG A 65 2.03 -7.29 -14.69
C ARG A 65 2.08 -8.77 -14.30
N ALA A 66 2.13 -9.06 -13.00
CA ALA A 66 2.22 -10.43 -12.49
C ALA A 66 0.88 -11.19 -12.55
N THR A 67 -0.24 -10.49 -12.41
CA THR A 67 -1.57 -11.12 -12.24
C THR A 67 -2.56 -10.82 -13.35
N GLY A 68 -2.29 -9.83 -14.20
CA GLY A 68 -3.28 -9.24 -15.11
C GLY A 68 -4.38 -8.45 -14.41
N ARG A 69 -4.30 -8.27 -13.08
CA ARG A 69 -5.33 -7.63 -12.26
C ARG A 69 -4.82 -6.31 -11.70
N TYR A 70 -5.56 -5.23 -11.94
CA TYR A 70 -5.22 -3.96 -11.31
C TYR A 70 -5.57 -4.00 -9.81
N PRO A 71 -4.59 -3.73 -8.93
CA PRO A 71 -4.80 -3.71 -7.49
C PRO A 71 -5.58 -2.47 -7.05
N LEU A 72 -6.28 -2.57 -5.92
CA LEU A 72 -6.94 -1.46 -5.25
C LEU A 72 -6.22 -1.14 -3.93
N GLY A 73 -5.88 0.13 -3.68
CA GLY A 73 -5.18 0.55 -2.46
C GLY A 73 -6.11 1.22 -1.46
N LEU A 74 -6.10 0.79 -0.20
CA LEU A 74 -6.80 1.48 0.88
C LEU A 74 -6.03 2.76 1.25
N ALA A 75 -6.58 3.89 0.85
CA ALA A 75 -6.00 5.21 1.06
C ALA A 75 -6.54 5.88 2.33
N GLU A 76 -5.71 6.73 2.92
CA GLU A 76 -6.03 7.53 4.10
C GLU A 76 -7.26 8.44 3.83
N ARG A 77 -8.13 8.64 4.83
CA ARG A 77 -9.44 9.27 4.63
C ARG A 77 -9.33 10.77 4.34
N GLY A 78 -8.31 11.44 4.86
CA GLY A 78 -8.00 12.84 4.58
C GLY A 78 -7.86 13.14 3.09
N PHE A 79 -7.32 12.21 2.30
CA PHE A 79 -7.23 12.36 0.84
C PHE A 79 -8.60 12.54 0.18
N PHE A 80 -9.66 11.92 0.71
CA PHE A 80 -11.02 12.03 0.14
C PHE A 80 -11.75 13.32 0.56
N LYS A 81 -11.13 14.14 1.43
CA LYS A 81 -11.61 15.50 1.74
C LYS A 81 -11.14 16.53 0.70
N ILE A 82 -10.08 16.23 -0.05
CA ILE A 82 -9.54 17.12 -1.09
C ILE A 82 -10.31 16.88 -2.39
N PRO A 83 -11.06 17.86 -2.94
CA PRO A 83 -11.98 17.62 -4.06
C PRO A 83 -11.35 16.96 -5.29
N LEU A 84 -10.16 17.41 -5.70
CA LEU A 84 -9.47 16.85 -6.86
C LEU A 84 -8.99 15.42 -6.63
N VAL A 85 -8.45 15.15 -5.43
CA VAL A 85 -7.96 13.81 -5.06
C VAL A 85 -9.13 12.83 -4.95
N LYS A 86 -10.24 13.24 -4.32
CA LYS A 86 -11.47 12.46 -4.21
C LYS A 86 -11.98 11.98 -5.58
N THR A 87 -11.86 12.80 -6.62
CA THR A 87 -12.30 12.46 -7.99
C THR A 87 -11.29 11.58 -8.73
N LEU A 88 -9.99 11.88 -8.65
CA LEU A 88 -8.97 11.21 -9.47
C LEU A 88 -8.43 9.92 -8.86
N LEU A 89 -8.30 9.86 -7.53
CA LEU A 89 -7.71 8.71 -6.84
C LEU A 89 -8.46 7.39 -7.10
N PRO A 90 -9.81 7.35 -7.14
CA PRO A 90 -10.56 6.15 -7.53
C PRO A 90 -10.30 5.70 -8.97
N TRP A 91 -9.90 6.60 -9.87
CA TRP A 91 -9.56 6.23 -11.24
C TRP A 91 -8.25 5.47 -11.33
N LEU A 92 -7.39 5.60 -10.31
CA LEU A 92 -6.09 4.91 -10.18
C LEU A 92 -6.14 3.70 -9.24
N GLY A 93 -7.33 3.31 -8.80
CA GLY A 93 -7.52 2.18 -7.88
C GLY A 93 -7.43 2.54 -6.40
N GLY A 94 -7.40 3.82 -6.03
CA GLY A 94 -7.48 4.20 -4.62
C GLY A 94 -8.91 4.09 -4.09
N VAL A 95 -9.05 3.42 -2.95
CA VAL A 95 -10.31 3.18 -2.25
C VAL A 95 -10.21 3.83 -0.87
N GLU A 96 -11.26 4.51 -0.44
CA GLU A 96 -11.27 5.13 0.88
C GLU A 96 -11.08 4.06 1.96
N GLY A 97 -10.17 4.30 2.92
CA GLY A 97 -9.81 3.41 4.02
C GLY A 97 -10.90 3.26 5.08
N THR A 98 -12.12 2.91 4.66
CA THR A 98 -13.22 2.49 5.53
C THR A 98 -13.41 0.99 5.43
N ARG A 99 -13.87 0.38 6.53
CA ARG A 99 -14.15 -1.07 6.57
C ARG A 99 -15.17 -1.48 5.49
N GLN A 100 -16.22 -0.68 5.33
CA GLN A 100 -17.27 -0.94 4.36
C GLN A 100 -16.72 -0.99 2.93
N LYS A 101 -15.95 0.04 2.51
CA LYS A 101 -15.38 0.09 1.16
C LYS A 101 -14.38 -1.04 0.90
N ALA A 102 -13.61 -1.40 1.91
CA ALA A 102 -12.69 -2.53 1.82
C ALA A 102 -13.43 -3.87 1.67
N LEU A 103 -14.54 -4.07 2.40
CA LEU A 103 -15.40 -5.25 2.26
C LEU A 103 -16.09 -5.28 0.90
N GLU A 104 -16.59 -4.15 0.39
CA GLU A 104 -17.17 -4.04 -0.96
C GLU A 104 -16.14 -4.45 -2.03
N ALA A 105 -14.91 -3.92 -1.94
CA ALA A 105 -13.84 -4.26 -2.87
C ALA A 105 -13.46 -5.75 -2.82
N LEU A 106 -13.31 -6.32 -1.62
CA LEU A 106 -13.02 -7.75 -1.46
C LEU A 106 -14.21 -8.62 -1.93
N GLY A 107 -15.45 -8.22 -1.64
CA GLY A 107 -16.65 -8.91 -2.10
C GLY A 107 -16.78 -8.93 -3.62
N GLY A 108 -16.29 -7.88 -4.30
CA GLY A 108 -16.17 -7.82 -5.77
C GLY A 108 -15.04 -8.66 -6.36
N GLY A 109 -14.31 -9.42 -5.56
CA GLY A 109 -13.22 -10.27 -6.05
C GLY A 109 -11.92 -9.51 -6.34
N HIS A 110 -11.74 -8.30 -5.83
CA HIS A 110 -10.56 -7.48 -6.11
C HIS A 110 -9.34 -7.90 -5.27
N LEU A 111 -8.16 -7.59 -5.80
CA LEU A 111 -6.91 -7.59 -5.05
C LEU A 111 -6.81 -6.25 -4.32
N VAL A 112 -6.77 -6.26 -2.99
CA VAL A 112 -6.75 -5.06 -2.16
C VAL A 112 -5.44 -4.97 -1.39
N VAL A 113 -4.78 -3.81 -1.42
CA VAL A 113 -3.54 -3.50 -0.71
C VAL A 113 -3.86 -2.61 0.49
N CYS A 114 -3.34 -2.99 1.64
CA CYS A 114 -3.52 -2.28 2.91
C CYS A 114 -2.18 -2.04 3.58
N TYR A 115 -1.98 -0.81 4.07
CA TYR A 115 -0.82 -0.37 4.82
C TYR A 115 -1.21 -0.09 6.27
N PRO A 116 -0.99 -1.02 7.23
CA PRO A 116 -1.53 -0.89 8.58
C PRO A 116 -0.96 0.27 9.40
N GLY A 117 0.25 0.73 9.08
CA GLY A 117 0.84 1.89 9.76
C GLY A 117 0.22 3.23 9.35
N GLY A 118 -0.57 3.25 8.27
CA GLY A 118 -1.30 4.42 7.78
C GLY A 118 -0.41 5.66 7.68
N ALA A 119 -0.96 6.80 8.08
CA ALA A 119 -0.28 8.09 8.01
C ALA A 119 1.05 8.12 8.80
N TRP A 120 1.19 7.37 9.90
CA TRP A 120 2.45 7.38 10.65
C TRP A 120 3.60 6.80 9.81
N GLU A 121 3.36 5.72 9.06
CA GLU A 121 4.36 5.20 8.13
C GLU A 121 4.56 6.13 6.93
N THR A 122 3.49 6.71 6.38
CA THR A 122 3.57 7.64 5.25
C THR A 122 4.43 8.88 5.54
N PHE A 123 4.44 9.35 6.79
CA PHE A 123 5.15 10.55 7.23
C PHE A 123 6.27 10.22 8.24
N LYS A 124 6.80 8.99 8.21
CA LYS A 124 7.85 8.57 9.13
C LYS A 124 9.12 9.40 8.92
N LYS A 125 9.87 9.63 10.01
CA LYS A 125 11.19 10.28 9.95
C LYS A 125 12.27 9.30 9.49
N PRO A 126 13.43 9.77 8.97
CA PRO A 126 14.54 8.92 8.55
C PRO A 126 14.93 7.85 9.57
N ARG A 127 15.06 8.22 10.85
CA ARG A 127 15.34 7.29 11.95
C ARG A 127 14.30 6.16 12.16
N HIS A 128 13.13 6.26 11.55
CA HIS A 128 12.04 5.29 11.63
C HIS A 128 11.85 4.50 10.33
N HIS A 129 12.77 4.60 9.37
CA HIS A 129 12.74 3.78 8.15
C HIS A 129 12.60 2.30 8.48
N TYR A 130 11.76 1.61 7.71
CA TYR A 130 11.41 0.19 7.85
C TYR A 130 10.80 -0.22 9.21
N THR A 131 10.43 0.75 10.06
CA THR A 131 9.73 0.47 11.32
C THR A 131 8.24 0.25 11.05
N LEU A 132 7.71 -0.88 11.53
CA LEU A 132 6.28 -1.18 11.50
C LEU A 132 5.65 -0.81 12.83
N ARG A 133 4.71 0.14 12.82
CA ARG A 133 4.00 0.59 14.03
C ARG A 133 2.54 0.12 14.00
N TRP A 134 2.34 -1.18 14.24
CA TRP A 134 1.05 -1.84 14.06
C TRP A 134 0.41 -2.29 15.37
N GLU A 135 1.00 -1.97 16.52
CA GLU A 135 0.72 -2.57 17.83
C GLU A 135 -0.75 -2.48 18.25
N GLU A 136 -1.48 -1.46 17.81
CA GLU A 136 -2.91 -1.30 18.07
C GLU A 136 -3.78 -1.49 16.81
N THR A 137 -3.16 -1.68 15.64
CA THR A 137 -3.88 -1.77 14.36
C THR A 137 -4.40 -3.18 14.10
N LEU A 138 -5.65 -3.44 14.51
CA LEU A 138 -6.35 -4.70 14.23
C LEU A 138 -7.29 -4.62 13.00
N GLY A 139 -7.38 -3.46 12.35
CA GLY A 139 -8.34 -3.21 11.27
C GLY A 139 -8.23 -4.21 10.11
N PHE A 140 -7.02 -4.49 9.62
CA PHE A 140 -6.80 -5.43 8.52
C PHE A 140 -7.07 -6.89 8.94
N ALA A 141 -6.76 -7.26 10.19
CA ALA A 141 -7.04 -8.60 10.72
C ALA A 141 -8.55 -8.83 10.81
N ARG A 142 -9.28 -7.85 11.36
CA ARG A 142 -10.76 -7.85 11.40
C ARG A 142 -11.37 -7.83 10.00
N LEU A 143 -10.71 -7.21 9.02
CA LEU A 143 -11.15 -7.16 7.64
C LEU A 143 -10.99 -8.54 6.97
N ALA A 144 -9.81 -9.16 7.09
CA ALA A 144 -9.54 -10.49 6.57
C ALA A 144 -10.53 -11.53 7.14
N ALA A 145 -10.78 -11.48 8.44
CA ALA A 145 -11.72 -12.35 9.13
C ALA A 145 -13.17 -12.21 8.61
N GLN A 146 -13.67 -10.98 8.49
CA GLN A 146 -15.04 -10.75 8.01
C GLN A 146 -15.22 -11.04 6.53
N ALA A 147 -14.25 -10.66 5.69
CA ALA A 147 -14.30 -10.93 4.27
C ALA A 147 -14.06 -12.42 3.95
N ARG A 148 -13.50 -13.18 4.90
CA ARG A 148 -13.07 -14.57 4.74
C ARG A 148 -12.11 -14.75 3.56
N VAL A 149 -11.20 -13.79 3.39
CA VAL A 149 -10.23 -13.77 2.28
C VAL A 149 -8.82 -14.09 2.75
N PRO A 150 -7.99 -14.75 1.93
CA PRO A 150 -6.59 -14.95 2.25
C PRO A 150 -5.85 -13.61 2.37
N LEU A 151 -4.92 -13.55 3.32
CA LEU A 151 -4.01 -12.41 3.48
C LEU A 151 -2.62 -12.78 2.98
N VAL A 152 -2.05 -11.98 2.08
CA VAL A 152 -0.68 -12.14 1.60
C VAL A 152 0.20 -11.03 2.22
N PRO A 153 1.16 -11.36 3.11
CA PRO A 153 2.07 -10.36 3.62
C PRO A 153 3.03 -9.93 2.51
N PHE A 154 3.37 -8.64 2.44
CA PHE A 154 4.41 -8.13 1.56
C PHE A 154 5.35 -7.16 2.26
N ALA A 155 6.55 -7.02 1.73
CA ALA A 155 7.51 -6.02 2.15
C ALA A 155 8.06 -5.25 0.94
N GLY A 156 8.11 -3.93 1.03
CA GLY A 156 8.85 -3.08 0.11
C GLY A 156 10.16 -2.63 0.75
N PHE A 157 11.29 -3.11 0.22
CA PHE A 157 12.63 -2.65 0.58
C PHE A 157 13.11 -1.56 -0.40
N GLY A 158 13.85 -0.58 0.09
CA GLY A 158 14.32 0.58 -0.69
C GLY A 158 13.29 1.71 -0.83
N VAL A 159 12.03 1.47 -0.47
CA VAL A 159 10.91 2.41 -0.63
C VAL A 159 11.06 3.68 0.21
N ASP A 160 11.69 3.57 1.39
CA ASP A 160 11.96 4.71 2.26
C ASP A 160 13.19 5.52 1.79
N GLY A 161 14.02 4.98 0.89
CA GLY A 161 15.23 5.65 0.38
C GLY A 161 14.98 6.60 -0.79
N ALA A 162 13.74 6.68 -1.30
CA ALA A 162 13.43 7.49 -2.47
C ALA A 162 13.59 9.00 -2.19
N PHE A 163 13.48 9.45 -0.94
CA PHE A 163 13.61 10.85 -0.57
C PHE A 163 14.58 11.02 0.58
N VAL A 164 15.31 12.13 0.56
CA VAL A 164 16.10 12.60 1.69
C VAL A 164 15.26 13.65 2.41
N CYS A 165 14.63 13.24 3.50
CA CYS A 165 13.87 14.13 4.36
C CYS A 165 14.74 14.56 5.55
N PRO A 166 14.79 15.85 5.91
CA PRO A 166 15.42 16.27 7.16
C PRO A 166 14.65 15.71 8.37
N GLU A 167 15.34 15.56 9.51
CA GLU A 167 14.71 15.14 10.77
C GLU A 167 13.83 16.25 11.39
N ASP A 168 14.13 17.52 11.07
CA ASP A 168 13.32 18.66 11.44
C ASP A 168 12.25 18.99 10.37
N GLU A 169 11.15 19.57 10.82
CA GLU A 169 9.99 19.90 9.96
C GLU A 169 9.97 21.41 9.63
N ARG A 170 11.12 22.10 9.72
CA ARG A 170 11.23 23.56 9.59
C ARG A 170 10.65 24.07 8.27
N TRP A 171 10.81 23.28 7.21
CA TRP A 171 10.32 23.58 5.87
C TRP A 171 9.10 22.74 5.48
N SER A 172 8.30 22.28 6.45
CA SER A 172 7.08 21.51 6.15
C SER A 172 5.83 22.31 6.46
N VAL A 173 4.74 22.09 5.72
CA VAL A 173 3.43 22.74 5.87
C VAL A 173 2.33 21.70 6.13
N ALA A 174 1.31 22.06 6.93
CA ALA A 174 0.12 21.22 7.07
C ALA A 174 -0.76 21.40 5.83
N LEU A 175 -1.29 20.30 5.29
CA LEU A 175 -2.15 20.34 4.10
C LEU A 175 -3.55 20.92 4.38
N ALA A 176 -4.01 20.83 5.63
CA ALA A 176 -5.27 21.40 6.07
C ALA A 176 -5.22 21.76 7.57
N PRO A 177 -6.10 22.65 8.05
CA PRO A 177 -6.20 22.96 9.48
C PRO A 177 -6.49 21.71 10.32
N GLY A 178 -5.73 21.51 11.39
CA GLY A 178 -5.89 20.37 12.31
C GLY A 178 -5.23 19.06 11.86
N GLU A 179 -4.57 19.04 10.70
CA GLU A 179 -3.82 17.86 10.26
C GLU A 179 -2.53 17.68 11.09
N LYS A 180 -2.33 16.44 11.57
CA LYS A 180 -1.18 16.08 12.41
C LYS A 180 0.13 16.04 11.63
N TYR A 181 0.07 15.71 10.34
CA TYR A 181 1.25 15.46 9.52
C TYR A 181 1.49 16.60 8.54
N ARG A 182 2.77 16.95 8.38
CA ARG A 182 3.22 18.04 7.51
C ARG A 182 3.90 17.48 6.27
N VAL A 183 3.78 18.18 5.16
CA VAL A 183 4.47 17.88 3.90
C VAL A 183 5.60 18.88 3.66
N PRO A 184 6.76 18.47 3.14
CA PRO A 184 7.83 19.41 2.80
C PRO A 184 7.42 20.42 1.73
N LEU A 185 7.83 21.68 1.94
CA LEU A 185 7.73 22.76 0.97
C LEU A 185 8.78 22.52 -0.12
N GLY A 186 8.34 22.23 -1.34
CA GLY A 186 9.23 21.81 -2.42
C GLY A 186 9.65 20.35 -2.27
N MET A 187 8.77 19.44 -2.70
CA MET A 187 9.04 18.00 -2.64
C MET A 187 10.32 17.67 -3.41
N PRO A 188 11.35 17.07 -2.78
CA PRO A 188 12.59 16.74 -3.46
C PRO A 188 12.34 15.73 -4.58
N LEU A 189 13.14 15.80 -5.64
CA LEU A 189 13.07 14.79 -6.69
C LEU A 189 13.46 13.42 -6.12
N PRO A 190 12.77 12.34 -6.52
CA PRO A 190 13.03 11.01 -6.00
C PRO A 190 14.40 10.51 -6.48
N LEU A 191 15.22 10.04 -5.54
CA LEU A 191 16.50 9.42 -5.82
C LEU A 191 16.32 8.08 -6.55
N PRO A 192 17.24 7.70 -7.45
CA PRO A 192 17.16 6.44 -8.19
C PRO A 192 17.59 5.28 -7.30
N VAL A 193 16.80 4.95 -6.27
CA VAL A 193 17.04 3.79 -5.39
C VAL A 193 16.44 2.52 -5.99
N LYS A 194 17.04 1.36 -5.67
CA LYS A 194 16.44 0.06 -6.02
C LYS A 194 15.25 -0.22 -5.11
N MET A 195 14.11 -0.63 -5.68
CA MET A 195 12.93 -1.04 -4.90
C MET A 195 12.64 -2.53 -5.08
N THR A 196 12.67 -3.31 -4.00
CA THR A 196 12.37 -4.75 -4.06
C THR A 196 11.13 -5.04 -3.23
N PHE A 197 10.08 -5.52 -3.89
CA PHE A 197 8.84 -5.94 -3.26
C PHE A 197 8.85 -7.46 -3.12
N ALA A 198 8.78 -7.97 -1.90
CA ALA A 198 8.75 -9.41 -1.63
C ALA A 198 7.39 -9.82 -1.06
N LEU A 199 6.76 -10.82 -1.69
CA LEU A 199 5.50 -11.41 -1.28
C LEU A 199 5.73 -12.71 -0.49
N GLY A 200 5.10 -12.83 0.67
CA GLY A 200 5.07 -14.05 1.46
C GLY A 200 3.97 -15.00 1.01
N ARG A 201 3.87 -16.16 1.68
CA ARG A 201 2.82 -17.13 1.42
C ARG A 201 1.45 -16.62 1.92
N PRO A 202 0.34 -16.98 1.26
CA PRO A 202 -0.99 -16.67 1.76
C PRO A 202 -1.20 -17.25 3.16
N LEU A 203 -1.78 -16.44 4.03
CA LEU A 203 -2.19 -16.83 5.38
C LEU A 203 -3.72 -16.98 5.39
N PRO A 204 -4.24 -18.05 5.99
CA PRO A 204 -5.67 -18.18 6.18
C PRO A 204 -6.18 -17.05 7.09
N PRO A 205 -7.34 -16.47 6.81
CA PRO A 205 -7.90 -15.44 7.67
C PRO A 205 -8.26 -16.03 9.04
N PRO A 206 -8.30 -15.20 10.11
CA PRO A 206 -8.92 -15.58 11.37
C PRO A 206 -10.41 -15.93 11.17
N ALA A 207 -10.99 -16.65 12.13
CA ALA A 207 -12.44 -16.87 12.15
C ALA A 207 -13.19 -15.52 12.21
N PRO A 208 -14.38 -15.38 11.61
CA PRO A 208 -15.15 -14.14 11.64
C PRO A 208 -15.45 -13.63 13.06
N GLU A 209 -15.65 -14.56 13.98
CA GLU A 209 -15.92 -14.39 15.42
C GLU A 209 -14.66 -14.44 16.29
N ALA A 210 -13.46 -14.38 15.69
CA ALA A 210 -12.19 -14.40 16.42
C ALA A 210 -12.14 -13.30 17.49
N CYS A 211 -11.76 -13.69 18.70
CA CYS A 211 -11.58 -12.77 19.80
C CYS A 211 -10.37 -11.86 19.58
N GLU A 212 -10.27 -10.79 20.37
CA GLU A 212 -9.22 -9.79 20.19
C GLU A 212 -7.80 -10.37 20.30
N SER A 213 -7.58 -11.34 21.19
CA SER A 213 -6.27 -11.98 21.37
C SER A 213 -5.85 -12.79 20.14
N GLU A 214 -6.80 -13.45 19.46
CA GLU A 214 -6.56 -14.16 18.20
C GLU A 214 -6.22 -13.18 17.08
N LEU A 215 -6.93 -12.06 17.00
CA LEU A 215 -6.63 -11.00 16.04
C LEU A 215 -5.24 -10.37 16.28
N LYS A 216 -4.85 -10.16 17.54
CA LYS A 216 -3.52 -9.69 17.93
C LYS A 216 -2.43 -10.68 17.50
N ARG A 217 -2.60 -11.97 17.80
CA ARG A 217 -1.68 -13.03 17.36
C ARG A 217 -1.55 -13.09 15.84
N PHE A 218 -2.66 -12.98 15.11
CA PHE A 218 -2.65 -12.94 13.66
C PHE A 218 -1.90 -11.72 13.13
N ARG A 219 -2.17 -10.53 13.66
CA ARG A 219 -1.41 -9.31 13.33
C ARG A 219 0.08 -9.48 13.58
N ASP A 220 0.48 -9.99 14.74
CA ASP A 220 1.89 -10.16 15.10
C ASP A 220 2.60 -11.17 14.18
N ARG A 221 1.89 -12.23 13.78
CA ARG A 221 2.36 -13.17 12.77
C ARG A 221 2.58 -12.48 11.43
N VAL A 222 1.63 -11.66 10.97
CA VAL A 222 1.76 -10.89 9.71
C VAL A 222 2.95 -9.92 9.79
N ALA A 223 3.06 -9.14 10.86
CA ALA A 223 4.18 -8.21 11.08
C ALA A 223 5.54 -8.93 11.08
N THR A 224 5.61 -10.10 11.72
CA THR A 224 6.83 -10.94 11.72
C THR A 224 7.19 -11.41 10.31
N GLN A 225 6.21 -11.86 9.52
CA GLN A 225 6.45 -12.23 8.13
C GLN A 225 6.95 -11.04 7.30
N VAL A 226 6.38 -9.85 7.49
CA VAL A 226 6.79 -8.63 6.79
C VAL A 226 8.24 -8.25 7.14
N ARG A 227 8.63 -8.35 8.42
CA ARG A 227 10.04 -8.15 8.85
C ARG A 227 10.99 -9.15 8.19
N HIS A 228 10.63 -10.42 8.12
CA HIS A 228 11.44 -11.43 7.43
C HIS A 228 11.54 -11.16 5.92
N LEU A 229 10.44 -10.72 5.29
CA LEU A 229 10.43 -10.35 3.87
C LEU A 229 11.29 -9.11 3.59
N LEU A 230 11.34 -8.13 4.50
CA LEU A 230 12.24 -6.97 4.40
C LEU A 230 13.71 -7.41 4.36
N ILE A 231 14.11 -8.31 5.27
CA ILE A 231 15.47 -8.86 5.30
C ILE A 231 15.77 -9.60 3.99
N ARG A 232 14.86 -10.46 3.54
CA ARG A 232 15.02 -11.18 2.28
C ARG A 232 15.14 -10.25 1.07
N ALA A 233 14.33 -9.20 1.02
CA ALA A 233 14.32 -8.22 -0.06
C ALA A 233 15.59 -7.36 -0.10
N CYS A 234 16.25 -7.15 1.04
CA CYS A 234 17.55 -6.49 1.14
C CYS A 234 18.67 -7.23 0.38
N HIS A 235 18.60 -8.57 0.34
CA HIS A 235 19.66 -9.42 -0.23
C HIS A 235 19.40 -9.89 -1.68
N ALA A 236 18.38 -9.37 -2.36
CA ALA A 236 17.92 -9.83 -3.69
C ALA A 236 18.10 -8.77 -4.80
#